data_AF-A0A1R3V8N0-F1
#
_entry.id   AF-A0A1R3V8N0-F1
#
_cell.length_a   1.000
_cell.length_b   1.000
_cell.length_c   1.000
_cell.angle_alpha   90.00
_cell.angle_beta   90.00
_cell.angle_gamma   90.00
#
_symmetry.space_group_name_H-M   'P 1'
#
loop_
_entity.id
_entity.type
_entity.pdbx_description
1 polymer ?
#
loop_
_entity_poly.entity_id
_entity_poly.type
_entity_poly.pdbx_seq_one_letter_code
_entity_poly.pdbx_strand_id
1 'polypeptide(L)'
;MGQTLTEDPGAPAPSPQARWNAAHPKEIWAHAALRSALKKGLIEKEPCGVCGAHEVDGHHHDYDRPMDVRWLCRLHHRGVHRKGGRS
;
A
#
# COMPACT_ATOMS: atom_id res chain seq x y z
N MET A 1 0.94 -43.50 -3.90
CA MET A 1 1.70 -42.68 -2.94
C MET A 1 1.06 -41.30 -2.89
N GLY A 2 0.11 -41.09 -1.99
CA GLY A 2 -0.58 -39.81 -1.82
C GLY A 2 -0.18 -39.24 -0.46
N GLN A 3 0.64 -38.20 -0.47
CA GLN A 3 1.01 -37.49 0.75
C GLN A 3 -0.19 -36.63 1.17
N THR A 4 -0.87 -37.06 2.22
CA THR A 4 -1.79 -36.22 2.98
C THR A 4 -0.97 -35.14 3.68
N LEU A 5 -1.16 -33.88 3.27
CA LEU A 5 -0.66 -32.72 3.99
C LEU A 5 -1.29 -32.73 5.38
N THR A 6 -0.49 -33.05 6.39
CA THR A 6 -0.86 -32.87 7.79
C THR A 6 -0.84 -31.38 8.08
N GLU A 7 -2.01 -30.80 8.37
CA GLU A 7 -2.09 -29.45 8.94
C GLU A 7 -1.52 -29.50 10.37
N ASP A 8 -0.46 -28.72 10.63
CA ASP A 8 0.18 -28.61 11.94
C ASP A 8 -0.75 -27.85 12.91
N PRO A 9 -1.29 -28.50 13.97
CA PRO A 9 -2.32 -27.91 14.83
C PRO A 9 -1.77 -26.87 15.84
N GLY A 10 -0.51 -26.46 15.72
CA GLY A 10 0.18 -25.58 16.68
C GLY A 10 0.59 -24.21 16.15
N ALA A 11 0.34 -23.88 14.89
CA ALA A 11 0.73 -22.58 14.35
C ALA A 11 -0.19 -21.46 14.89
N PRO A 12 0.36 -20.31 15.35
CA PRO A 12 -0.46 -19.20 15.78
C PRO A 12 -1.29 -18.66 14.61
N ALA A 13 -2.55 -18.28 14.88
CA ALA A 13 -3.40 -17.70 13.87
C ALA A 13 -2.72 -16.47 13.20
N PRO A 14 -2.89 -16.26 11.89
CA PRO A 14 -2.24 -15.16 11.20
C PRO A 14 -2.70 -13.83 11.79
N SER A 15 -1.75 -12.89 11.94
CA SER A 15 -2.04 -11.55 12.42
C SER A 15 -3.04 -10.83 11.48
N PRO A 16 -3.79 -9.83 11.95
CA PRO A 16 -4.65 -9.02 11.07
C PRO A 16 -3.89 -8.43 9.87
N GLN A 17 -2.64 -8.04 10.08
CA GLN A 17 -1.78 -7.56 9.00
C GLN A 17 -1.44 -8.66 7.98
N ALA A 18 -1.15 -9.88 8.44
CA ALA A 18 -0.89 -11.00 7.55
C ALA A 18 -2.14 -11.36 6.73
N ARG A 19 -3.34 -11.32 7.34
CA ARG A 19 -4.61 -11.54 6.63
C ARG A 19 -4.88 -10.45 5.60
N TRP A 20 -4.67 -9.18 5.94
CA TRP A 20 -4.80 -8.07 4.99
C TRP A 20 -3.80 -8.21 3.84
N ASN A 21 -2.55 -8.53 4.14
CA ASN A 21 -1.53 -8.74 3.13
C ASN A 21 -1.90 -9.87 2.16
N ALA A 22 -2.44 -10.98 2.66
CA ALA A 22 -2.89 -12.09 1.82
C ALA A 22 -4.10 -11.70 0.94
N ALA A 23 -5.00 -10.85 1.45
CA ALA A 23 -6.20 -10.42 0.75
C ALA A 23 -5.96 -9.27 -0.25
N HIS A 24 -4.86 -8.50 -0.11
CA HIS A 24 -4.57 -7.29 -0.88
C HIS A 24 -3.21 -7.34 -1.61
N PRO A 25 -2.94 -8.39 -2.43
CA PRO A 25 -1.65 -8.55 -3.09
C PRO A 25 -1.35 -7.43 -4.10
N LYS A 26 -2.38 -6.87 -4.74
CA LYS A 26 -2.23 -5.81 -5.75
C LYS A 26 -1.77 -4.49 -5.12
N GLU A 27 -2.38 -4.13 -3.99
CA GLU A 27 -2.05 -2.94 -3.21
C GLU A 27 -0.63 -3.04 -2.65
N ILE A 28 -0.25 -4.23 -2.15
CA ILE A 28 1.12 -4.50 -1.71
C ILE A 28 2.11 -4.34 -2.85
N TRP A 29 1.82 -4.94 -4.00
CA TRP A 29 2.65 -4.83 -5.19
C TRP A 29 2.83 -3.37 -5.59
N ALA A 30 1.73 -2.61 -5.65
CA ALA A 30 1.77 -1.21 -6.06
C ALA A 30 2.57 -0.33 -5.09
N HIS A 31 2.41 -0.54 -3.79
CA HIS A 31 3.22 0.14 -2.78
C HIS A 31 4.71 -0.25 -2.88
N ALA A 32 5.03 -1.52 -3.16
CA ALA A 32 6.42 -1.97 -3.35
C ALA A 32 7.03 -1.39 -4.64
N ALA A 33 6.26 -1.30 -5.72
CA ALA A 33 6.66 -0.72 -6.99
C ALA A 33 6.93 0.79 -6.85
N LEU A 34 6.05 1.55 -6.19
CA LEU A 34 6.27 2.97 -5.92
C LEU A 34 7.54 3.22 -5.11
N ARG A 35 7.76 2.45 -4.03
CA ARG A 35 8.98 2.54 -3.21
C ARG A 35 10.23 2.25 -4.04
N SER A 36 10.17 1.26 -4.92
CA SER A 36 11.28 0.92 -5.82
C SER A 36 11.53 2.02 -6.84
N ALA A 37 10.49 2.63 -7.40
CA ALA A 37 10.59 3.74 -8.35
C ALA A 37 11.23 4.97 -7.69
N LEU A 38 10.79 5.33 -6.48
CA LEU A 38 11.40 6.40 -5.68
C LEU A 38 12.89 6.14 -5.42
N LYS A 39 13.24 4.93 -4.99
CA LYS A 39 14.65 4.55 -4.73
C LYS A 39 15.52 4.63 -5.99
N LYS A 40 14.94 4.34 -7.16
CA LYS A 40 15.62 4.39 -8.45
C LYS A 40 15.62 5.80 -9.08
N GLY A 41 14.96 6.78 -8.47
CA GLY A 41 14.81 8.13 -9.04
C GLY A 41 13.95 8.17 -10.30
N LEU A 42 13.08 7.18 -10.52
CA LEU A 42 12.14 7.16 -11.65
C LEU A 42 10.93 8.08 -11.42
N ILE A 43 10.67 8.40 -10.17
CA ILE A 43 9.65 9.33 -9.72
C ILE A 43 10.20 10.06 -8.50
N GLU A 44 9.83 11.33 -8.36
CA GLU A 44 10.15 12.14 -7.20
C GLU A 44 8.88 12.46 -6.41
N LYS A 45 9.04 12.72 -5.12
CA LYS A 45 7.92 13.13 -4.28
C LYS A 45 7.61 14.61 -4.56
N GLU A 46 6.38 14.92 -4.93
CA GLU A 46 5.92 16.30 -4.97
C GLU A 46 5.42 16.75 -3.59
N PRO A 47 5.41 18.07 -3.31
CA PRO A 47 4.70 18.60 -2.15
C PRO A 47 3.23 18.20 -2.16
N CYS A 48 2.60 18.23 -0.98
CA CYS A 48 1.19 17.91 -0.84
C CYS A 48 0.34 18.79 -1.77
N GLY A 49 -0.40 18.17 -2.69
CA GLY A 49 -1.27 18.87 -3.64
C GLY A 49 -2.52 19.54 -3.05
N VAL A 50 -2.52 19.83 -1.74
CA VAL A 50 -3.56 20.60 -1.04
C VAL A 50 -2.95 21.74 -0.23
N CYS A 51 -1.87 21.48 0.52
CA CYS A 51 -1.28 22.48 1.42
C CYS A 51 0.23 22.73 1.22
N GLY A 52 0.85 22.06 0.25
CA GLY A 52 2.28 22.25 -0.05
C GLY A 52 3.26 21.67 0.98
N ALA A 53 2.81 20.90 1.98
CA ALA A 53 3.72 20.25 2.92
C ALA A 53 4.60 19.20 2.22
N HIS A 54 5.89 19.11 2.58
CA HIS A 54 6.85 18.22 1.93
C HIS A 54 6.86 16.80 2.51
N GLU A 55 6.37 16.63 3.74
CA GLU A 55 6.18 15.29 4.32
C GLU A 55 4.90 14.67 3.75
N VAL A 56 5.09 13.80 2.75
CA VAL A 56 4.00 13.23 1.96
C VAL A 56 4.08 11.72 1.80
N ASP A 57 2.89 11.14 1.64
CA ASP A 57 2.62 9.79 1.18
C ASP A 57 2.05 9.83 -0.25
N GLY A 58 2.32 8.78 -1.03
CA GLY A 58 1.65 8.56 -2.30
C GLY A 58 0.28 7.94 -2.06
N HIS A 59 -0.78 8.66 -2.41
CA HIS A 59 -2.14 8.14 -2.44
C HIS A 59 -2.41 7.51 -3.81
N HIS A 60 -2.67 6.21 -3.82
CA HIS A 60 -3.08 5.47 -5.00
C HIS A 60 -4.56 5.72 -5.28
N HIS A 61 -4.92 5.99 -6.53
CA HIS A 61 -6.31 5.98 -7.01
C HIS A 61 -6.58 4.76 -7.90
N ASP A 62 -5.55 4.29 -8.57
CA ASP A 62 -5.56 3.09 -9.39
C ASP A 62 -4.29 2.28 -9.09
N TYR A 63 -4.46 1.11 -8.50
CA TYR A 63 -3.36 0.24 -8.14
C TYR A 63 -2.70 -0.47 -9.34
N ASP A 64 -3.29 -0.45 -10.54
CA ASP A 64 -2.61 -0.91 -11.77
C ASP A 64 -1.53 0.08 -12.23
N ARG A 65 -1.56 1.31 -11.71
CA ARG A 65 -0.64 2.40 -12.06
C ARG A 65 0.15 2.85 -10.84
N PRO A 66 1.13 2.05 -10.37
CA PRO A 66 1.75 2.25 -9.05
C PRO A 66 2.57 3.54 -8.91
N MET A 67 3.02 4.12 -10.02
CA MET A 67 3.73 5.41 -10.04
C MET A 67 2.79 6.59 -10.26
N ASP A 68 1.53 6.36 -10.62
CA ASP A 68 0.52 7.41 -10.79
C ASP A 68 -0.19 7.64 -9.46
N VAL A 69 0.47 8.42 -8.60
CA VAL A 69 -0.01 8.71 -7.25
C VAL A 69 -0.21 10.20 -7.05
N ARG A 70 -1.16 10.53 -6.19
CA ARG A 70 -1.29 11.88 -5.67
C ARG A 70 -0.46 12.03 -4.40
N TRP A 71 0.44 13.00 -4.39
CA TRP A 71 1.23 13.31 -3.19
C TRP A 71 0.40 14.10 -2.17
N LEU A 72 0.21 13.53 -0.98
CA LEU A 72 -0.59 14.11 0.09
C LEU A 72 0.11 13.98 1.44
N CYS A 73 0.06 15.04 2.25
CA CYS A 73 0.49 14.93 3.65
C CYS A 73 -0.49 14.06 4.44
N ARG A 74 -0.04 13.50 5.56
CA ARG A 74 -0.82 12.58 6.40
C ARG A 74 -2.21 13.10 6.78
N LEU A 75 -2.39 14.41 6.96
CA LEU A 75 -3.69 15.03 7.25
C LEU A 75 -4.64 14.89 6.05
N HIS A 76 -4.22 15.36 4.89
CA HIS A 76 -5.03 15.34 3.67
C HIS A 76 -5.23 13.92 3.14
N HIS A 77 -4.22 13.06 3.25
CA HIS A 77 -4.32 11.65 2.87
C HIS A 77 -5.43 10.94 3.66
N ARG A 78 -5.43 11.03 5.00
CA ARG A 78 -6.54 10.51 5.84
C ARG A 78 -7.88 11.17 5.52
N GLY A 79 -7.87 12.45 5.17
CA GLY A 79 -9.06 13.19 4.76
C GLY A 79 -9.74 12.59 3.53
N VAL A 80 -8.97 12.07 2.58
CA VAL A 80 -9.49 11.36 1.39
C VAL A 80 -10.13 10.03 1.78
N HIS A 81 -9.44 9.20 2.56
CA HIS A 81 -9.98 7.90 3.02
C HIS A 81 -11.28 8.03 3.82
N ARG A 82 -11.40 9.07 4.65
CA ARG A 82 -12.64 9.34 5.41
C ARG A 82 -13.82 9.68 4.49
N LYS A 83 -13.55 10.30 3.33
CA LYS A 83 -14.59 10.72 2.37
C LYS A 83 -14.90 9.64 1.33
N GLY A 84 -14.09 8.58 1.18
CA GLY A 84 -14.20 7.64 0.06
C GLY A 84 -13.81 6.17 0.28
N GLY A 85 -13.45 5.73 1.50
CA GLY A 85 -13.05 4.34 1.74
C GLY A 85 -11.54 4.11 1.63
N ARG A 86 -11.07 2.96 2.14
CA ARG A 86 -9.65 2.62 2.25
C ARG A 86 -9.03 2.46 0.86
N SER A 87 -7.97 3.24 0.65
CA SER A 87 -6.88 3.21 -0.33
C SER A 87 -7.20 2.89 -1.78
#